data_AF-A0A0Q5LBA1-F1
#
_entry.id   AF-A0A0Q5LBA1-F1
#
_cell.length_a   1.000
_cell.length_b   1.000
_cell.length_c   1.000
_cell.angle_alpha   90.00
_cell.angle_beta   90.00
_cell.angle_gamma   90.00
#
_symmetry.space_group_name_H-M   'P 1'
#
loop_
_entity.id
_entity.type
_entity.pdbx_description
1 polymer ?
#
loop_
_entity_poly.entity_id
_entity_poly.type
_entity_poly.pdbx_seq_one_letter_code
_entity_poly.pdbx_strand_id
1 'polypeptide(L)' 'MRLVFMDSEGARLEMPGEAAQPARRVDRYTKPPRWFWQEAEEVEIWQLADGRQVRASRQGRATDWQLRWR' A
#
# COMPACT_ATOMS: atom_id res chain seq x y z
N MET A 1 10.37 3.00 3.15
CA MET A 1 9.76 2.69 1.83
C MET A 1 8.84 3.82 1.47
N ARG A 2 8.78 4.19 0.20
CA ARG A 2 7.94 5.28 -0.28
C ARG A 2 7.16 4.82 -1.52
N LEU A 3 5.90 5.21 -1.58
CA LEU A 3 5.08 5.06 -2.77
C LEU A 3 5.52 6.17 -3.72
N VAL A 4 6.16 5.80 -4.83
CA VAL A 4 6.59 6.79 -5.83
C VAL A 4 5.42 7.10 -6.76
N PHE A 5 4.69 6.05 -7.13
CA PHE A 5 3.54 6.13 -8.02
C PHE A 5 2.65 4.92 -7.79
N MET A 6 1.34 5.13 -7.86
CA MET A 6 0.35 4.06 -7.75
C MET A 6 -0.85 4.43 -8.61
N ASP A 7 -1.17 3.59 -9.58
CA ASP A 7 -2.36 3.70 -10.40
C ASP A 7 -3.23 2.42 -10.29
N SER A 8 -4.24 2.33 -11.15
CA SER A 8 -5.14 1.18 -11.18
C SER A 8 -4.46 -0.13 -11.62
N GLU A 9 -3.36 -0.06 -12.36
CA GLU A 9 -2.69 -1.19 -13.03
C GLU A 9 -1.33 -1.56 -12.40
N GLY A 10 -0.71 -0.66 -11.66
CA GLY A 10 0.64 -0.86 -11.13
C GLY A 10 1.07 0.17 -10.09
N ALA A 11 2.07 -0.19 -9.28
CA ALA A 11 2.75 0.74 -8.38
C ALA A 11 4.26 0.71 -8.61
N ARG A 12 4.95 1.81 -8.30
CA ARG A 12 6.40 1.82 -8.11
C ARG A 12 6.72 2.13 -6.66
N LEU A 13 7.48 1.23 -6.05
CA LEU A 13 7.86 1.32 -4.64
C LEU A 13 9.35 1.58 -4.54
N GLU A 14 9.71 2.64 -3.85
CA GLU A 14 11.08 2.93 -3.47
C GLU A 14 11.36 2.31 -2.11
N MET A 15 12.48 1.61 -2.01
CA MET A 15 12.87 0.85 -0.83
C MET A 15 14.22 1.35 -0.33
N PRO A 16 14.47 1.30 0.99
CA PRO A 16 15.71 1.81 1.54
C PRO A 16 16.92 1.09 0.93
N GLY A 17 17.80 1.82 0.26
CA GLY A 17 19.02 1.27 -0.35
C GLY A 17 18.82 0.50 -1.65
N GLU A 18 17.62 0.52 -2.25
CA GLU A 18 17.34 -0.14 -3.52
C GLU A 18 16.67 0.81 -4.52
N ALA A 19 16.85 0.54 -5.81
CA ALA A 19 16.14 1.29 -6.85
C ALA A 19 14.63 1.08 -6.75
N ALA A 20 13.85 2.05 -7.25
CA ALA A 20 12.40 1.93 -7.29
C ALA A 20 12.01 0.73 -8.17
N GLN A 21 11.24 -0.19 -7.58
CA GLN A 21 10.84 -1.42 -8.24
C GLN A 21 9.36 -1.35 -8.63
N PRO A 22 8.98 -1.93 -9.79
CA PRO A 22 7.58 -2.12 -10.13
C PRO A 22 6.94 -3.15 -9.17
N ALA A 23 5.70 -2.91 -8.80
CA ALA A 23 4.89 -3.78 -7.98
C ALA A 23 3.52 -3.99 -8.62
N ARG A 24 3.01 -5.22 -8.54
CA ARG A 24 1.65 -5.58 -8.98
C ARG A 24 0.70 -5.65 -7.79
N ARG A 25 -0.55 -5.20 -7.94
CA ARG A 25 -1.54 -5.34 -6.89
C ARG A 25 -1.99 -6.79 -6.82
N VAL A 26 -1.88 -7.38 -5.63
CA VAL A 26 -2.28 -8.76 -5.36
C VAL A 26 -3.60 -8.81 -4.60
N ASP A 27 -3.88 -7.80 -3.78
CA ASP A 27 -5.10 -7.75 -2.97
C ASP A 27 -5.51 -6.30 -2.68
N ARG A 28 -6.81 -6.07 -2.50
CA ARG A 28 -7.40 -4.80 -2.09
C ARG A 28 -8.67 -5.04 -1.29
N TYR A 29 -8.72 -4.49 -0.09
CA TYR A 29 -9.89 -4.60 0.76
C TYR A 29 -10.02 -3.41 1.70
N THR A 30 -11.25 -3.14 2.14
CA THR A 30 -11.55 -2.10 3.13
C THR A 30 -11.78 -2.76 4.48
N LYS A 31 -11.00 -2.37 5.49
CA LYS A 31 -11.27 -2.74 6.87
C LYS A 31 -12.32 -1.79 7.43
N PRO A 32 -13.47 -2.32 7.90
CA PRO A 32 -14.45 -1.48 8.56
C PRO A 32 -13.87 -0.91 9.86
N PRO A 33 -14.32 0.28 10.28
CA PRO A 33 -13.92 0.83 11.56
C PRO A 33 -14.40 -0.07 12.68
N ARG A 34 -13.57 -0.28 13.70
CA ARG A 34 -13.91 -1.13 14.85
C ARG A 34 -14.72 -0.36 15.91
N TRP A 35 -14.68 0.98 15.87
CA TRP A 35 -15.43 1.88 16.74
C TRP A 35 -15.97 3.09 15.99
N PHE A 36 -17.01 3.72 16.53
CA PHE A 36 -17.73 4.84 15.90
C PHE A 36 -16.86 6.09 15.64
N TRP A 37 -15.74 6.24 16.34
CA TRP A 37 -14.79 7.33 16.15
C TRP A 37 -13.64 6.99 15.18
N GLN A 38 -13.57 5.75 14.68
CA GLN A 38 -12.57 5.35 13.71
C GLN A 38 -13.11 5.49 12.29
N GLU A 39 -12.23 5.84 11.35
CA GLU A 39 -12.53 5.78 9.93
C GLU A 39 -12.18 4.39 9.39
N ALA A 40 -12.79 4.01 8.25
CA ALA A 40 -12.42 2.79 7.54
C ALA A 40 -10.96 2.87 7.05
N GLU A 41 -10.26 1.74 7.07
CA GLU A 41 -8.89 1.64 6.57
C GLU A 41 -8.91 0.91 5.22
N GLU A 42 -8.52 1.60 4.16
CA GLU A 42 -8.27 0.98 2.87
C GLU A 42 -6.91 0.31 2.88
N VAL A 43 -6.85 -0.96 2.49
CA VAL A 43 -5.62 -1.74 2.46
C VAL A 43 -5.42 -2.32 1.07
N GLU A 44 -4.23 -2.13 0.53
CA GLU A 44 -3.78 -2.74 -0.72
C GLU A 44 -2.50 -3.51 -0.47
N ILE A 45 -2.40 -4.71 -1.04
CA ILE A 45 -1.18 -5.50 -1.02
C ILE A 45 -0.53 -5.48 -2.40
N TRP A 46 0.73 -5.07 -2.41
CA TRP A 46 1.54 -4.95 -3.60
C TRP A 46 2.67 -5.99 -3.54
N GLN A 47 2.90 -6.71 -4.62
CA GLN A 47 3.99 -7.66 -4.74
C GLN A 47 5.05 -7.14 -5.72
N LEU A 48 6.28 -7.12 -5.26
CA LEU A 48 7.47 -6.76 -6.01
C LEU A 48 7.90 -7.91 -6.94
N ALA A 49 8.74 -7.61 -7.92
CA ALA A 49 9.25 -8.60 -8.87
C ALA A 49 10.03 -9.74 -8.21
N ASP A 50 10.69 -9.45 -7.08
CA ASP A 50 11.42 -10.45 -6.28
C ASP A 50 10.51 -11.29 -5.35
N GLY A 51 9.20 -11.07 -5.40
CA GLY A 51 8.21 -11.81 -4.62
C GLY A 51 7.89 -11.21 -3.24
N ARG A 52 8.66 -10.23 -2.75
CA ARG A 52 8.35 -9.51 -1.50
C ARG A 52 7.02 -8.79 -1.60
N GLN A 53 6.32 -8.67 -0.47
CA GLN A 53 5.01 -8.02 -0.41
C GLN A 53 5.06 -6.78 0.50
N VAL A 54 4.41 -5.72 0.03
CA VAL A 54 4.23 -4.47 0.75
C VAL A 54 2.75 -4.25 0.96
N ARG A 55 2.38 -3.99 2.21
CA ARG A 55 1.05 -3.51 2.58
C ARG A 55 1.04 -1.99 2.52
N ALA A 56 0.23 -1.46 1.62
CA ALA A 56 -0.19 -0.06 1.62
C ALA A 56 -1.50 0.06 2.39
N SER A 57 -1.58 1.01 3.31
CA SER A 57 -2.79 1.29 4.08
C SER A 57 -3.06 2.78 4.19
N ARG A 58 -4.32 3.16 4.12
CA ARG A 58 -4.78 4.55 4.20
C ARG A 58 -6.06 4.62 5.02
N GLN A 59 -6.14 5.56 5.95
CA GLN A 59 -7.32 5.75 6.79
C GLN A 59 -8.21 6.84 6.18
N GLY A 60 -9.46 6.50 5.92
CA GLY A 60 -10.51 7.41 5.45
C GLY A 60 -10.03 8.54 4.53
N ARG A 61 -9.96 9.77 5.06
CA ARG A 61 -9.62 10.98 4.28
C ARG A 61 -8.13 11.28 4.18
N ALA A 62 -7.26 10.42 4.70
CA ALA A 62 -5.82 10.63 4.59
C ALA A 62 -5.39 10.71 3.12
N THR A 63 -4.55 11.68 2.79
CA THR A 63 -4.00 11.83 1.45
C THR A 63 -2.89 10.82 1.18
N ASP A 64 -2.16 10.43 2.24
CA ASP A 64 -0.96 9.62 2.13
C ASP A 64 -1.20 8.14 2.44
N TRP A 65 -0.54 7.29 1.67
CA TRP A 65 -0.47 5.85 1.93
C TRP A 65 0.67 5.52 2.89
N GLN A 66 0.36 4.77 3.94
CA GLN A 66 1.36 4.18 4.81
C GLN A 66 1.81 2.84 4.24
N LEU A 67 3.11 2.69 4.00
CA LEU A 67 3.70 1.46 3.49
C LEU A 67 4.42 0.69 4.58
N ARG A 68 4.17 -0.62 4.66
CA ARG A 68 4.86 -1.56 5.56
C ARG A 68 5.14 -2.87 4.84
N TRP A 69 6.23 -3.54 5.19
CA TRP A 69 6.44 -4.94 4.77
C TRP A 69 5.29 -5.81 5.29
N ARG A 70 4.84 -6.74 4.45
CA ARG A 70 3.83 -7.76 4.81
C ARG A 70 4.51 -9.07 5.17
#